data_AF-A0A8D2QVN8-F1
#
_entry.id   AF-A0A8D2QVN8-F1
#
_cell.length_a   1.000
_cell.length_b   1.000
_cell.length_c   1.000
_cell.angle_alpha   90.00
_cell.angle_beta   90.00
_cell.angle_gamma   90.00
#
_symmetry.space_group_name_H-M   'P 1'
#
loop_
_entity.id
_entity.type
_entity.pdbx_description
1 polymer ?
#
loop_
_entity_poly.entity_id
_entity_poly.type
_entity_poly.pdbx_seq_one_letter_code
_entity_poly.pdbx_strand_id
1 'polypeptide(L)'
;MRRDVQEGQARCLSRLGRHKEALDIRNSATNTDHLTTVLNLQYSIYQGLENVEKKIMCLQQLICLHPFNPWFWKLLAEAYMSLLQNLSPLVIPEANLSQAALKCSFLFFSLFLKLLHTAKIPKT
;
A
#
# COMPACT_ATOMS: atom_id res chain seq x y z
N MET A 1 1.31 -17.24 -20.23
CA MET A 1 0.57 -18.50 -19.92
C MET A 1 0.61 -18.85 -18.44
N ARG A 2 1.69 -19.38 -17.83
CA ARG A 2 1.65 -19.76 -16.40
C ARG A 2 1.31 -18.59 -15.46
N ARG A 3 1.71 -17.37 -15.83
CA ARG A 3 1.52 -16.13 -15.06
C ARG A 3 0.08 -15.61 -15.05
N ASP A 4 -0.55 -15.50 -16.23
CA ASP A 4 -1.93 -15.00 -16.36
C ASP A 4 -2.91 -15.94 -15.65
N VAL A 5 -2.60 -17.24 -15.69
CA VAL A 5 -3.29 -18.28 -14.94
C VAL A 5 -3.11 -18.09 -13.44
N GLN A 6 -1.88 -17.86 -12.95
CA GLN A 6 -1.63 -17.59 -11.52
C GLN A 6 -2.30 -16.30 -11.03
N GLU A 7 -2.32 -15.24 -11.86
CA GLU A 7 -3.01 -13.99 -11.55
C GLU A 7 -4.53 -14.17 -11.49
N GLY A 8 -5.10 -14.89 -12.45
CA GLY A 8 -6.51 -15.28 -12.44
C GLY A 8 -6.85 -16.12 -11.20
N GLN A 9 -6.03 -17.11 -10.88
CA GLN A 9 -6.19 -17.96 -9.70
C GLN A 9 -6.15 -17.15 -8.40
N ALA A 10 -5.16 -16.27 -8.23
CA ALA A 10 -5.04 -15.43 -7.05
C ALA A 10 -6.24 -14.47 -6.90
N ARG A 11 -6.75 -13.90 -8.00
CA ARG A 11 -7.98 -13.09 -8.00
C ARG A 11 -9.20 -13.91 -7.57
N CYS A 12 -9.35 -15.13 -8.09
CA CYS A 12 -10.44 -16.02 -7.72
C CYS A 12 -10.35 -16.41 -6.23
N LEU A 13 -9.17 -16.80 -5.75
CA LEU A 13 -8.94 -17.15 -4.34
C LEU A 13 -9.22 -15.98 -3.40
N SER A 14 -8.82 -14.76 -3.78
CA SER A 14 -9.13 -13.54 -3.04
C SER A 14 -10.64 -13.30 -2.92
N ARG A 15 -11.38 -13.47 -4.03
CA ARG A 15 -12.86 -13.35 -4.04
C ARG A 15 -13.55 -14.45 -3.23
N LEU A 16 -12.92 -15.61 -3.09
CA LEU A 16 -13.39 -16.73 -2.26
C LEU A 16 -13.00 -16.61 -0.78
N GLY A 17 -12.36 -15.51 -0.36
CA GLY A 17 -11.90 -15.33 1.02
C GLY A 17 -10.65 -16.13 1.40
N ARG A 18 -10.06 -16.89 0.46
CA ARG A 18 -8.84 -17.71 0.65
C ARG A 18 -7.58 -16.86 0.50
N HIS A 19 -7.50 -15.81 1.31
CA HIS A 19 -6.52 -14.74 1.19
C HIS A 19 -5.07 -15.19 1.37
N LYS A 20 -4.81 -16.17 2.25
CA LYS A 20 -3.45 -16.70 2.50
C LYS A 20 -2.88 -17.39 1.25
N GLU A 21 -3.67 -18.23 0.62
CA GLU A 21 -3.27 -18.94 -0.59
C GLU A 21 -3.10 -17.99 -1.78
N ALA A 22 -3.94 -16.96 -1.88
CA ALA A 22 -3.79 -15.91 -2.87
C ALA A 22 -2.45 -15.15 -2.72
N LEU A 23 -1.98 -14.94 -1.49
CA LEU A 23 -0.67 -14.33 -1.19
C LEU A 23 0.50 -15.26 -1.54
N ASP A 24 0.40 -16.55 -1.20
CA ASP A 24 1.45 -17.53 -1.48
C ASP A 24 1.72 -17.69 -2.98
N ILE A 25 0.66 -17.68 -3.81
CA ILE A 25 0.80 -17.71 -5.27
C ILE A 25 1.57 -16.48 -5.76
N ARG A 26 1.35 -15.29 -5.17
CA ARG A 26 2.00 -14.05 -5.60
C ARG A 26 3.43 -13.89 -5.12
N ASN A 27 3.77 -14.36 -3.91
CA ASN A 27 5.14 -14.27 -3.38
C ASN A 27 6.14 -15.12 -4.18
N SER A 28 5.65 -16.07 -4.99
CA SER A 28 6.48 -16.86 -5.91
C SER A 28 6.83 -16.15 -7.23
N ALA A 29 6.27 -14.96 -7.51
CA ALA A 29 6.49 -14.23 -8.76
C ALA A 29 7.68 -13.26 -8.64
N THR A 30 8.78 -13.57 -9.33
CA THR A 30 10.11 -12.95 -9.18
C THR A 30 10.41 -11.72 -10.05
N ASN A 31 9.51 -11.26 -10.92
CA ASN A 31 9.83 -10.17 -11.87
C ASN A 31 9.25 -8.80 -11.46
N THR A 32 10.15 -7.83 -11.37
CA THR A 32 9.98 -6.42 -10.96
C THR A 32 9.06 -5.60 -11.87
N ASP A 33 8.93 -5.95 -13.16
CA ASP A 33 8.18 -5.16 -14.16
C ASP A 33 6.65 -5.22 -13.99
N HIS A 34 6.14 -6.10 -13.13
CA HIS A 34 4.70 -6.19 -12.82
C HIS A 34 4.40 -5.89 -11.35
N LEU A 35 5.34 -5.27 -10.65
CA LEU A 35 5.24 -4.98 -9.22
C LEU A 35 3.96 -4.17 -8.89
N THR A 36 3.53 -3.26 -9.76
CA THR A 36 2.26 -2.53 -9.57
C THR A 36 1.03 -3.44 -9.54
N THR A 37 0.91 -4.39 -10.46
CA THR A 37 -0.22 -5.35 -10.49
C THR A 37 -0.15 -6.32 -9.31
N VAL A 38 1.05 -6.66 -8.85
CA VAL A 38 1.26 -7.46 -7.63
C VAL A 38 0.77 -6.71 -6.41
N LEU A 39 1.24 -5.48 -6.23
CA LEU A 39 0.90 -4.63 -5.09
C LEU A 39 -0.58 -4.27 -5.05
N ASN A 40 -1.21 -4.02 -6.21
CA ASN A 40 -2.66 -3.78 -6.28
C ASN A 40 -3.46 -5.02 -5.85
N LEU A 41 -3.03 -6.21 -6.24
CA LEU A 41 -3.69 -7.45 -5.81
C LEU A 41 -3.48 -7.72 -4.32
N GLN A 42 -2.25 -7.56 -3.82
CA GLN A 42 -1.94 -7.67 -2.39
C GLN A 42 -2.75 -6.65 -1.57
N TYR A 43 -2.85 -5.40 -2.02
CA TYR A 43 -3.71 -4.39 -1.41
C TYR A 43 -5.16 -4.86 -1.33
N SER A 44 -5.73 -5.40 -2.41
CA SER A 44 -7.12 -5.92 -2.40
C SER A 44 -7.31 -7.08 -1.42
N ILE A 45 -6.30 -7.95 -1.30
CA ILE A 45 -6.32 -9.06 -0.35
C ILE A 45 -6.27 -8.54 1.10
N TYR A 46 -5.34 -7.64 1.40
CA TYR A 46 -5.22 -7.05 2.74
C TYR A 46 -6.40 -6.14 3.08
N GLN A 47 -7.06 -5.56 2.09
CA GLN A 47 -8.32 -4.84 2.26
C GLN A 47 -9.43 -5.78 2.72
N GLY A 48 -9.58 -6.96 2.09
CA GLY A 48 -10.53 -7.98 2.55
C GLY A 48 -10.20 -8.58 3.91
N LEU A 49 -8.92 -8.65 4.27
CA LEU A 49 -8.44 -9.09 5.59
C LEU A 49 -8.46 -8.00 6.67
N GLU A 50 -8.90 -6.78 6.35
CA GLU A 50 -8.85 -5.60 7.24
C GLU A 50 -7.45 -5.32 7.86
N ASN A 51 -6.37 -5.79 7.22
CA ASN A 51 -5.01 -5.62 7.73
C ASN A 51 -4.45 -4.25 7.33
N VAL A 52 -4.64 -3.25 8.20
CA VAL A 52 -4.30 -1.84 7.94
C VAL A 52 -2.81 -1.63 7.71
N GLU A 53 -1.94 -2.29 8.48
CA GLU A 53 -0.49 -2.13 8.36
C GLU A 53 0.01 -2.60 6.98
N LYS A 54 -0.41 -3.80 6.54
CA LYS A 54 0.00 -4.33 5.24
C LYS A 54 -0.60 -3.55 4.07
N LYS A 55 -1.82 -3.01 4.21
CA LYS A 55 -2.39 -2.07 3.23
C LYS A 55 -1.52 -0.83 3.06
N ILE A 56 -1.10 -0.22 4.17
CA ILE A 56 -0.22 0.96 4.17
C ILE A 56 1.10 0.64 3.48
N MET A 57 1.73 -0.49 3.79
CA MET A 57 2.97 -0.91 3.14
C MET A 57 2.82 -1.03 1.61
N CYS A 58 1.76 -1.71 1.14
CA CYS A 58 1.50 -1.86 -0.31
C CYS A 58 1.29 -0.49 -0.99
N LEU A 59 0.54 0.42 -0.34
CA LEU A 59 0.27 1.76 -0.87
C LEU A 59 1.53 2.63 -0.92
N GLN A 60 2.38 2.59 0.10
CA GLN A 60 3.66 3.29 0.10
C GLN A 60 4.55 2.81 -1.05
N GLN A 61 4.62 1.50 -1.31
CA GLN A 61 5.36 0.95 -2.45
C GLN A 61 4.74 1.37 -3.79
N LEU A 62 3.40 1.37 -3.91
CA LEU A 62 2.71 1.85 -5.11
C LEU A 62 2.99 3.33 -5.39
N ILE A 63 3.04 4.17 -4.36
CA ILE A 63 3.38 5.59 -4.48
C ILE A 63 4.84 5.78 -4.90
N CYS A 64 5.76 4.98 -4.38
CA CYS A 64 7.15 5.01 -4.84
C CYS A 64 7.27 4.70 -6.35
N LEU A 65 6.41 3.84 -6.89
CA LEU A 65 6.37 3.51 -8.32
C LEU A 65 5.61 4.54 -9.15
N HIS A 66 4.51 5.08 -8.61
CA HIS A 66 3.56 5.97 -9.29
C HIS A 66 3.30 7.24 -8.47
N PRO A 67 4.32 8.09 -8.30
CA PRO A 67 4.24 9.23 -7.38
C PRO A 67 3.20 10.27 -7.77
N PHE A 68 2.89 10.37 -9.06
CA PHE A 68 1.93 11.32 -9.60
C PHE A 68 0.51 10.76 -9.71
N ASN A 69 0.26 9.54 -9.23
CA ASN A 69 -1.10 9.00 -9.19
C ASN A 69 -1.81 9.43 -7.90
N PRO A 70 -2.77 10.39 -7.96
CA PRO A 70 -3.43 10.92 -6.77
C PRO A 70 -4.29 9.88 -6.04
N TRP A 71 -4.71 8.81 -6.74
CA TRP A 71 -5.55 7.78 -6.16
C TRP A 71 -4.85 7.01 -5.03
N PHE A 72 -3.56 6.69 -5.21
CA PHE A 72 -2.82 5.96 -4.18
C PHE A 72 -2.60 6.80 -2.92
N TRP A 73 -2.36 8.10 -3.09
CA TRP A 73 -2.27 9.04 -1.96
C TRP A 73 -3.58 9.18 -1.21
N LYS A 74 -4.72 9.23 -1.92
CA LYS A 74 -6.05 9.22 -1.31
C LYS A 74 -6.27 7.96 -0.47
N LEU A 75 -6.02 6.78 -1.04
CA LEU A 75 -6.17 5.50 -0.34
C LEU A 75 -5.23 5.38 0.87
N LEU A 76 -4.03 5.96 0.80
CA LEU A 76 -3.08 5.99 1.91
C LEU A 76 -3.61 6.84 3.07
N ALA A 77 -4.18 8.02 2.77
CA ALA A 77 -4.81 8.86 3.77
C ALA A 77 -6.00 8.14 4.45
N GLU A 78 -6.87 7.50 3.68
CA GLU A 78 -7.99 6.70 4.21
C GLU A 78 -7.52 5.57 5.13
N ALA A 79 -6.43 4.88 4.77
CA ALA A 79 -5.85 3.82 5.59
C ALA A 79 -5.29 4.35 6.92
N TYR A 80 -4.61 5.50 6.92
CA TYR A 80 -4.14 6.13 8.16
C TYR A 80 -5.28 6.65 9.03
N MET A 81 -6.35 7.21 8.44
CA MET A 81 -7.53 7.61 9.20
C MET A 81 -8.21 6.42 9.88
N SER A 82 -8.31 5.30 9.17
CA SER A 82 -8.84 4.04 9.74
C SER A 82 -7.96 3.53 10.88
N LEU A 83 -6.63 3.61 10.73
CA LEU A 83 -5.69 3.25 11.80
C LEU A 83 -5.89 4.13 13.03
N LEU A 84 -6.03 5.45 12.83
CA LEU A 84 -6.22 6.42 13.90
C LEU A 84 -7.53 6.19 14.67
N GLN A 85 -8.62 5.88 13.95
CA GLN A 85 -9.91 5.55 14.53
C GLN A 85 -9.83 4.26 15.37
N ASN A 86 -9.12 3.23 14.89
CA ASN A 86 -8.92 1.98 15.62
C ASN A 86 -8.05 2.14 16.89
N LEU A 87 -7.19 3.17 16.93
CA LEU A 87 -6.40 3.53 18.11
C LEU A 87 -7.19 4.39 19.11
N SER A 88 -8.32 4.97 18.68
CA SER A 88 -9.15 5.89 19.46
C SER A 88 -10.04 5.29 20.57
N PRO A 89 -10.24 3.96 20.76
CA PRO A 89 -10.96 3.48 21.95
C PRO A 89 -10.19 3.75 23.25
N LEU A 90 -8.88 4.01 23.15
CA LEU A 90 -8.07 4.46 24.27
C LEU A 90 -7.98 5.98 24.20
N VAL A 91 -8.51 6.67 25.22
CA VAL A 91 -8.42 8.12 25.38
C VAL A 91 -6.96 8.54 25.22
N ILE A 92 -6.66 9.25 24.13
CA ILE A 92 -5.35 9.80 23.87
C ILE A 92 -5.52 11.33 23.77
N PRO A 93 -4.82 12.11 24.60
CA PRO A 93 -4.85 13.57 24.53
C PRO A 93 -4.45 14.05 23.13
N GLU A 94 -5.08 15.12 22.64
CA GLU A 94 -4.91 15.73 21.31
C GLU A 94 -3.43 15.87 20.85
N ALA A 95 -2.49 15.90 21.80
CA ALA A 95 -1.04 15.88 21.59
C ALA A 95 -0.49 14.66 20.83
N ASN A 96 -1.06 13.45 20.95
CA ASN A 96 -0.54 12.31 20.17
C ASN A 96 -1.23 12.15 18.81
N LEU A 97 -2.43 12.71 18.64
CA LEU A 97 -3.09 12.81 17.34
C LEU A 97 -2.28 13.72 16.42
N SER A 98 -1.82 14.86 16.95
CA SER A 98 -0.91 15.76 16.26
C SER A 98 0.43 15.10 15.98
N GLN A 99 0.97 14.29 16.88
CA GLN A 99 2.24 13.60 16.65
C GLN A 99 2.14 12.47 15.60
N ALA A 100 1.02 11.73 15.56
CA ALA A 100 0.76 10.74 14.51
C ALA A 100 0.49 11.41 13.15
N ALA A 101 -0.28 12.50 13.13
CA ALA A 101 -0.50 13.31 11.95
C ALA A 101 0.80 13.97 11.46
N LEU A 102 1.67 14.43 12.36
CA LEU A 102 3.00 14.95 12.02
C LEU A 102 3.91 13.85 11.48
N LYS A 103 3.89 12.64 12.07
CA LYS A 103 4.61 11.48 11.51
C LYS A 103 4.11 11.12 10.12
N CYS A 104 2.79 11.13 9.89
CA CYS A 104 2.22 10.89 8.58
C CYS A 104 2.61 12.00 7.61
N SER A 105 2.45 13.27 7.98
CA SER A 105 2.87 14.43 7.17
C SER A 105 4.38 14.42 6.88
N PHE A 106 5.21 13.99 7.83
CA PHE A 106 6.67 13.87 7.65
C PHE A 106 7.03 12.69 6.76
N LEU A 107 6.29 11.58 6.84
CA LEU A 107 6.42 10.45 5.90
C LEU A 107 5.97 10.85 4.50
N PHE A 108 4.84 11.54 4.35
CA PHE A 108 4.37 12.09 3.08
C PHE A 108 5.40 13.07 2.50
N PHE A 109 5.91 14.00 3.31
CA PHE A 109 6.89 14.99 2.90
C PHE A 109 8.23 14.34 2.55
N SER A 110 8.74 13.41 3.36
CA SER A 110 10.00 12.70 3.07
C SER A 110 9.89 11.78 1.86
N LEU A 111 8.75 11.11 1.66
CA LEU A 111 8.49 10.29 0.47
C LEU A 111 8.42 11.18 -0.77
N PHE A 112 7.71 12.32 -0.68
CA PHE A 112 7.64 13.31 -1.75
C PHE A 112 9.01 13.94 -2.07
N LEU A 113 9.81 14.28 -1.06
CA LEU A 113 11.17 14.81 -1.23
C LEU A 113 12.09 13.78 -1.89
N LYS A 114 11.98 12.51 -1.47
CA LYS A 114 12.75 11.40 -2.05
C LYS A 114 12.36 11.16 -3.51
N LEU A 115 11.08 11.25 -3.84
CA LEU A 115 10.54 11.17 -5.19
C LEU A 115 11.01 12.34 -6.08
N LEU A 116 11.06 13.57 -5.54
CA LEU A 116 11.58 14.74 -6.25
C LEU A 116 13.08 14.62 -6.56
N HIS A 117 13.85 14.04 -5.63
CA HIS A 117 15.28 13.77 -5.84
C HIS A 117 15.53 12.68 -6.88
N THR A 118 14.71 11.63 -6.94
CA THR A 118 14.85 10.54 -7.93
C THR A 118 14.33 10.93 -9.31
N ALA A 119 13.35 11.84 -9.41
CA ALA A 119 12.82 12.31 -10.70
C ALA A 119 13.73 13.31 -11.43
N LYS A 120 14.81 13.79 -10.79
CA LYS A 120 15.71 14.82 -11.34
C LYS A 120 17.02 14.24 -11.91
N ILE A 121 16.96 13.18 -12.72
CA ILE A 121 18.07 12.78 -13.61
C ILE A 121 17.45 12.21 -14.91
N PRO A 122 17.53 12.95 -16.03
CA PRO A 122 18.57 12.61 -17.00
C PRO A 122 19.40 13.86 -17.35
N LYS A 123 20.69 13.80 -17.05
CA LYS A 123 21.66 14.63 -17.79
C LYS A 123 21.89 13.92 -19.11
N THR A 124 21.36 14.50 -20.19
CA THR A 124 21.86 14.28 -21.56
C THR A 124 23.33 14.62 -21.64
#